data_AF-A0A950VXJ4-F1
#
_entry.id   AF-A0A950VXJ4-F1
#
_cell.length_a   1.000
_cell.length_b   1.000
_cell.length_c   1.000
_cell.angle_alpha   90.00
_cell.angle_beta   90.00
_cell.angle_gamma   90.00
#
_symmetry.space_group_name_H-M   'P 1'
#
loop_
_entity.id
_entity.type
_entity.pdbx_description
1 polymer ?
#
loop_
_entity_poly.entity_id
_entity_poly.type
_entity_poly.pdbx_seq_one_letter_code
_entity_poly.pdbx_strand_id
1 'polypeptide(L)'
;MANARFTATLLDGHKGAAFEVPFDPSERWSIEPTRIRAGRNGHRVIGTVNGVGFDSAIVPRVKKFWIEIDDVVMKKAKLEIGDRAKIDLRPAPAKPLGNPDKILALVRKICLGMPDTEEKIAWGESTWRVHGKLFAMFSNNHHGDGRIAVWCNAPLGAQQDLVAADPEHFFVPPYVGVGGWIGINLNTPLPKGALAAILEQGYRATEEKRAATKRRRVATR
;
A
#
# COMPACT_ATOMS: atom_id res chain seq x y z
N MET A 1 -13.77 0.76 13.30
CA MET A 1 -14.83 1.34 12.43
C MET A 1 -16.02 0.40 12.42
N ALA A 2 -17.24 0.92 12.48
CA ALA A 2 -18.46 0.10 12.53
C ALA A 2 -18.84 -0.46 11.16
N ASN A 3 -19.32 -1.70 11.12
CA ASN A 3 -19.85 -2.30 9.90
C ASN A 3 -21.12 -1.56 9.43
N ALA A 4 -21.38 -1.61 8.13
CA ALA A 4 -22.62 -1.16 7.51
C ALA A 4 -23.39 -2.37 7.01
N ARG A 5 -24.63 -2.54 7.48
CA ARG A 5 -25.53 -3.62 7.07
C ARG A 5 -26.74 -3.04 6.36
N PHE A 6 -27.07 -3.60 5.20
CA PHE A 6 -28.24 -3.19 4.43
C PHE A 6 -28.71 -4.33 3.53
N THR A 7 -29.86 -4.14 2.90
CA THR A 7 -30.37 -5.05 1.86
C THR A 7 -30.50 -4.25 0.57
N ALA A 8 -30.02 -4.81 -0.53
CA ALA A 8 -30.12 -4.20 -1.84
C ALA A 8 -30.47 -5.25 -2.89
N THR A 9 -30.99 -4.78 -4.04
CA THR A 9 -31.26 -5.61 -5.21
C THR A 9 -30.01 -5.69 -6.08
N LEU A 10 -29.65 -6.89 -6.54
CA LEU A 10 -28.55 -7.09 -7.46
C LEU A 10 -28.98 -6.61 -8.85
N LEU A 11 -28.29 -5.62 -9.40
CA LEU A 11 -28.61 -5.01 -10.68
C LEU A 11 -27.57 -5.40 -11.72
N ASP A 12 -28.01 -5.58 -12.96
CA ASP A 12 -27.08 -5.74 -14.08
C ASP A 12 -26.47 -4.39 -14.42
N GLY A 13 -25.19 -4.24 -14.10
CA GLY A 13 -24.43 -3.03 -14.36
C GLY A 13 -23.67 -3.13 -15.67
N HIS A 14 -23.44 -1.99 -16.33
CA HIS A 14 -22.60 -1.88 -17.53
C HIS A 14 -21.19 -2.51 -17.40
N LYS A 15 -20.70 -2.79 -16.18
CA LYS A 15 -19.39 -3.42 -15.94
C LYS A 15 -19.47 -4.74 -15.17
N GLY A 16 -20.68 -5.28 -14.96
CA GLY A 16 -20.93 -6.44 -14.12
C GLY A 16 -22.05 -6.20 -13.12
N ALA A 17 -22.46 -7.26 -12.43
CA ALA A 17 -23.51 -7.23 -11.43
C ALA A 17 -23.10 -6.37 -10.23
N ALA A 18 -24.00 -5.51 -9.75
CA ALA A 18 -23.69 -4.58 -8.67
C ALA A 18 -24.88 -4.30 -7.75
N PHE A 19 -24.57 -3.97 -6.50
CA PHE A 19 -25.54 -3.41 -5.55
C PHE A 19 -25.36 -1.90 -5.45
N GLU A 20 -26.47 -1.17 -5.33
CA GLU A 20 -26.44 0.22 -4.88
C GLU A 20 -26.17 0.26 -3.36
N VAL A 21 -25.21 1.09 -2.96
CA VAL A 21 -24.88 1.34 -1.56
C VAL A 21 -25.67 2.56 -1.07
N PRO A 22 -26.49 2.44 -0.01
CA PRO A 22 -27.46 3.46 0.37
C PRO A 22 -26.87 4.58 1.24
N PHE A 23 -25.55 4.78 1.22
CA PHE A 23 -24.85 5.77 2.03
C PHE A 23 -23.55 6.21 1.33
N ASP A 24 -23.08 7.42 1.67
CA ASP A 24 -21.73 7.87 1.32
C ASP A 24 -20.70 7.22 2.26
N PRO A 25 -19.74 6.43 1.73
CA PRO A 25 -18.72 5.80 2.57
C PRO A 25 -17.82 6.80 3.29
N SER A 26 -17.61 7.98 2.71
CA SER A 26 -16.76 9.03 3.26
C SER A 26 -17.40 9.63 4.49
N GLU A 27 -18.71 9.91 4.44
CA GLU A 27 -19.47 10.36 5.61
C GLU A 27 -19.64 9.23 6.63
N ARG A 28 -19.98 8.02 6.17
CA ARG A 28 -20.29 6.88 7.04
C ARG A 28 -19.10 6.41 7.87
N TRP A 29 -17.90 6.46 7.30
CA TRP A 29 -16.70 5.90 7.92
C TRP A 29 -15.56 6.90 8.12
N SER A 30 -15.75 8.16 7.71
CA SER A 30 -14.72 9.21 7.79
C SER A 30 -13.43 8.80 7.07
N ILE A 31 -13.58 8.31 5.84
CA ILE A 31 -12.48 7.84 4.98
C ILE A 31 -12.54 8.51 3.60
N GLU A 32 -11.38 8.80 3.03
CA GLU A 32 -11.31 9.34 1.68
C GLU A 32 -11.32 8.22 0.63
N PRO A 33 -11.89 8.45 -0.57
CA PRO A 33 -11.81 7.50 -1.67
C PRO A 33 -10.35 7.37 -2.12
N THR A 34 -9.92 6.13 -2.30
CA THR A 34 -8.58 5.79 -2.79
C THR A 34 -8.65 5.31 -4.24
N ARG A 35 -7.51 5.33 -4.93
CA ARG A 35 -7.41 4.80 -6.28
C ARG A 35 -7.62 3.29 -6.26
N ILE A 36 -8.67 2.80 -6.93
CA ILE A 36 -8.99 1.37 -7.06
C ILE A 36 -8.38 0.78 -8.33
N ARG A 37 -8.40 1.54 -9.43
CA ARG A 37 -7.73 1.23 -10.71
C ARG A 37 -7.49 2.52 -11.49
N ALA A 38 -6.79 2.44 -12.62
CA ALA A 38 -6.53 3.62 -13.46
C ALA A 38 -7.82 4.39 -13.78
N GLY A 39 -7.83 5.68 -13.42
CA GLY A 39 -8.99 6.58 -13.61
C GLY A 39 -10.23 6.22 -12.78
N ARG A 40 -10.10 5.47 -11.68
CA ARG A 40 -11.25 5.12 -10.82
C ARG A 40 -10.87 5.14 -9.35
N ASN A 41 -11.43 6.11 -8.64
CA ASN A 41 -11.36 6.21 -7.18
C ASN A 41 -12.61 5.60 -6.54
N GLY A 42 -12.48 5.17 -5.30
CA GLY A 42 -13.56 4.54 -4.53
C GLY A 42 -13.09 4.09 -3.15
N HIS A 43 -13.97 3.44 -2.41
CA HIS A 43 -13.71 3.00 -1.04
C HIS A 43 -13.59 1.48 -0.99
N ARG A 44 -12.41 1.00 -0.61
CA ARG A 44 -12.17 -0.43 -0.47
C ARG A 44 -13.01 -0.99 0.67
N VAL A 45 -13.62 -2.15 0.43
CA VAL A 45 -14.46 -2.82 1.42
C VAL A 45 -14.26 -4.32 1.37
N ILE A 46 -14.35 -4.95 2.54
CA ILE A 46 -14.54 -6.39 2.68
C ILE A 46 -15.92 -6.57 3.26
N GLY A 47 -16.63 -7.60 2.82
CA GLY A 47 -17.99 -7.82 3.26
C GLY A 47 -18.46 -9.24 3.10
N THR A 48 -19.73 -9.43 3.42
CA THR A 48 -20.45 -10.65 3.10
C THR A 48 -21.74 -10.33 2.36
N VAL A 49 -22.12 -11.20 1.43
CA VAL A 49 -23.43 -11.18 0.78
C VAL A 49 -24.10 -12.53 1.02
N ASN A 50 -25.27 -12.53 1.67
CA ASN A 50 -25.93 -13.75 2.17
C ASN A 50 -24.97 -14.68 2.94
N GLY A 51 -24.02 -14.10 3.69
CA GLY A 51 -23.00 -14.84 4.46
C GLY A 51 -21.76 -15.27 3.67
N VAL A 52 -21.73 -15.11 2.35
CA VAL A 52 -20.54 -15.40 1.52
C VAL A 52 -19.60 -14.20 1.51
N GLY A 53 -18.38 -14.42 1.98
CA GLY A 53 -17.35 -13.38 2.04
C GLY A 53 -16.84 -12.94 0.67
N PHE A 54 -16.58 -11.64 0.53
CA PHE A 54 -16.00 -11.05 -0.67
C PHE A 54 -15.15 -9.80 -0.35
N ASP A 55 -14.31 -9.44 -1.32
CA ASP A 55 -13.47 -8.23 -1.33
C ASP A 55 -13.83 -7.42 -2.58
N SER A 56 -14.18 -6.14 -2.42
CA SER A 56 -14.55 -5.26 -3.53
C SER A 56 -14.23 -3.78 -3.21
N ALA A 57 -14.76 -2.87 -4.01
CA ALA A 57 -14.71 -1.43 -3.78
C ALA A 57 -16.05 -0.78 -4.08
N ILE A 58 -16.45 0.17 -3.24
CA ILE A 58 -17.56 1.06 -3.50
C ILE A 58 -17.07 2.18 -4.42
N VAL A 59 -17.73 2.37 -5.56
CA VAL A 59 -17.36 3.38 -6.56
C VAL A 59 -18.49 4.38 -6.72
N PRO A 60 -18.22 5.70 -6.67
CA PRO A 60 -19.22 6.71 -6.97
C PRO A 60 -19.52 6.76 -8.47
N ARG A 61 -20.81 6.82 -8.83
CA ARG A 61 -21.29 7.00 -10.20
C ARG A 61 -22.64 7.71 -10.18
N VAL A 62 -22.73 8.86 -10.88
CA VAL A 62 -23.96 9.66 -11.01
C VAL A 62 -24.63 9.90 -9.66
N LYS A 63 -23.89 10.50 -8.71
CA LYS A 63 -24.34 10.80 -7.33
C LYS A 63 -24.78 9.59 -6.49
N LYS A 64 -24.55 8.37 -6.95
CA LYS A 64 -24.82 7.12 -6.22
C LYS A 64 -23.53 6.35 -5.99
N PHE A 65 -23.59 5.39 -5.06
CA PHE A 65 -22.49 4.52 -4.71
C PHE A 65 -22.80 3.09 -5.12
N TRP A 66 -21.83 2.40 -5.71
CA TRP A 66 -22.03 1.09 -6.31
C TRP A 66 -20.94 0.12 -5.88
N ILE A 67 -21.32 -1.11 -5.59
CA ILE A 67 -20.38 -2.18 -5.28
C ILE A 67 -20.59 -3.35 -6.23
N GLU A 68 -19.55 -3.65 -7.01
CA GLU A 68 -19.54 -4.74 -7.99
C GLU A 68 -19.28 -6.07 -7.28
N ILE A 69 -19.98 -7.12 -7.73
CA ILE A 69 -19.88 -8.49 -7.20
C ILE A 69 -19.46 -9.42 -8.33
N ASP A 70 -18.40 -10.18 -8.08
CA ASP A 70 -17.86 -11.16 -9.02
C ASP A 70 -18.76 -12.41 -9.14
N ASP A 71 -18.82 -13.01 -10.33
CA ASP A 71 -19.63 -14.18 -10.66
C ASP A 71 -19.39 -15.37 -9.71
N VAL A 72 -18.16 -15.56 -9.23
CA VAL A 72 -17.82 -16.61 -8.26
C VAL A 72 -18.54 -16.39 -6.94
N VAL A 73 -18.63 -15.13 -6.50
CA VAL A 73 -19.35 -14.75 -5.28
C VAL A 73 -20.85 -14.92 -5.50
N MET A 74 -21.39 -14.47 -6.64
CA MET A 74 -22.80 -14.66 -7.00
C MET A 74 -23.19 -16.14 -6.98
N LYS A 75 -22.41 -17.00 -7.65
CA LYS A 75 -22.66 -18.44 -7.70
C LYS A 75 -22.63 -19.09 -6.32
N LYS A 76 -21.69 -18.70 -5.46
CA LYS A 76 -21.61 -19.21 -4.08
C LYS A 76 -22.76 -18.71 -3.21
N ALA A 77 -23.16 -17.46 -3.40
CA ALA A 77 -24.27 -16.84 -2.68
C ALA A 77 -25.66 -17.20 -3.24
N LYS A 78 -25.69 -17.95 -4.35
CA LYS A 78 -26.89 -18.34 -5.10
C LYS A 78 -27.73 -17.12 -5.48
N LEU A 79 -27.08 -16.15 -6.12
CA LEU A 79 -27.71 -14.89 -6.55
C LEU A 79 -27.83 -14.81 -8.07
N GLU A 80 -28.94 -14.27 -8.51
CA GLU A 80 -29.22 -13.85 -9.87
C GLU A 80 -29.55 -12.36 -9.93
N ILE A 81 -29.47 -11.77 -11.12
CA ILE A 81 -29.89 -10.37 -11.33
C ILE A 81 -31.36 -10.23 -10.95
N GLY A 82 -31.66 -9.21 -10.14
CA GLY A 82 -33.00 -8.95 -9.59
C GLY A 82 -33.19 -9.45 -8.16
N ASP A 83 -32.29 -10.31 -7.64
CA ASP A 83 -32.40 -10.82 -6.28
C ASP A 83 -32.10 -9.76 -5.23
N ARG A 84 -32.81 -9.81 -4.10
CA ARG A 84 -32.47 -9.04 -2.90
C ARG A 84 -31.54 -9.84 -2.00
N ALA A 85 -30.43 -9.22 -1.60
CA ALA A 85 -29.44 -9.86 -0.73
C ALA A 85 -29.13 -9.03 0.51
N LYS A 86 -28.81 -9.71 1.61
CA LYS A 86 -28.30 -9.09 2.84
C LYS A 86 -26.80 -8.86 2.68
N ILE A 87 -26.37 -7.62 2.87
CA ILE A 87 -24.99 -7.19 2.67
C ILE A 87 -24.46 -6.61 3.98
N ASP A 88 -23.28 -7.07 4.40
CA ASP A 88 -22.50 -6.49 5.50
C ASP A 88 -21.17 -6.03 4.93
N LEU A 89 -20.85 -4.75 5.08
CA LEU A 89 -19.61 -4.13 4.62
C LEU A 89 -18.82 -3.53 5.77
N ARG A 90 -17.50 -3.57 5.65
CA ARG A 90 -16.58 -2.75 6.44
C ARG A 90 -15.50 -2.16 5.55
N PRO A 91 -14.92 -0.99 5.92
CA PRO A 91 -13.74 -0.47 5.27
C PRO A 91 -12.64 -1.52 5.24
N ALA A 92 -12.00 -1.64 4.09
CA ALA A 92 -10.78 -2.40 3.93
C ALA A 92 -9.62 -1.43 3.66
N PRO A 93 -8.39 -1.78 4.09
CA PRO A 93 -7.22 -1.03 3.67
C PRO A 93 -7.12 -1.02 2.14
N ALA A 94 -6.43 -0.02 1.61
CA ALA A 94 -6.12 0.03 0.19
C ALA A 94 -5.47 -1.29 -0.24
N LYS A 95 -5.96 -1.92 -1.32
CA LYS A 95 -5.25 -3.06 -1.89
C LYS A 95 -4.01 -2.51 -2.56
N PRO A 96 -2.85 -3.14 -2.39
CA PRO A 96 -1.71 -2.74 -3.17
C PRO A 96 -2.03 -2.91 -4.66
N LEU A 97 -1.89 -1.83 -5.43
CA LEU A 97 -2.24 -1.82 -6.84
C LEU A 97 -1.21 -2.55 -7.71
N GLY A 98 -0.07 -2.95 -7.13
CA GLY A 98 0.97 -3.73 -7.79
C GLY A 98 1.05 -5.18 -7.28
N ASN A 99 1.59 -6.07 -8.11
CA ASN A 99 1.94 -7.42 -7.68
C ASN A 99 3.16 -7.33 -6.73
N PRO A 100 3.02 -7.70 -5.44
CA PRO A 100 4.11 -7.59 -4.46
C PRO A 100 5.37 -8.32 -4.90
N ASP A 101 5.25 -9.50 -5.50
CA ASP A 101 6.41 -10.30 -5.93
C ASP A 101 7.17 -9.60 -7.07
N LYS A 102 6.45 -8.99 -8.02
CA LYS A 102 7.07 -8.22 -9.11
C LYS A 102 7.77 -6.97 -8.57
N ILE A 103 7.14 -6.27 -7.65
CA ILE A 103 7.73 -5.06 -7.04
C ILE A 103 8.95 -5.45 -6.19
N LEU A 104 8.84 -6.50 -5.37
CA LEU A 104 9.93 -7.03 -4.59
C LEU A 104 11.11 -7.45 -5.47
N ALA A 105 10.85 -8.13 -6.60
CA ALA A 105 11.88 -8.49 -7.56
C ALA A 105 12.59 -7.26 -8.16
N LEU A 106 11.86 -6.17 -8.43
CA LEU A 106 12.44 -4.91 -8.89
C LEU A 106 13.32 -4.26 -7.81
N VAL A 107 12.81 -4.13 -6.57
CA VAL A 107 13.57 -3.55 -5.44
C VAL A 107 14.83 -4.38 -5.18
N ARG A 108 14.70 -5.71 -5.16
CA ARG A 108 15.80 -6.65 -5.01
C ARG A 108 16.87 -6.43 -6.07
N LYS A 109 16.47 -6.33 -7.35
CA LYS A 109 17.41 -6.08 -8.45
C LYS A 109 18.18 -4.77 -8.27
N ILE A 110 17.51 -3.70 -7.84
CA ILE A 110 18.14 -2.40 -7.60
C ILE A 110 19.14 -2.49 -6.44
N CYS A 111 18.70 -2.97 -5.28
CA CYS A 111 19.54 -3.03 -4.08
C CYS A 111 20.75 -3.96 -4.26
N LEU A 112 20.56 -5.15 -4.83
CA LEU A 112 21.67 -6.09 -5.07
C LEU A 112 22.61 -5.64 -6.20
N GLY A 113 22.23 -4.62 -6.97
CA GLY A 113 23.14 -3.98 -7.93
C GLY A 113 24.16 -3.05 -7.27
N MET A 114 23.99 -2.70 -6.00
CA MET A 114 24.90 -1.83 -5.26
C MET A 114 26.05 -2.63 -4.63
N PRO A 115 27.30 -2.13 -4.62
CA PRO A 115 28.44 -2.85 -4.09
C PRO A 115 28.26 -3.29 -2.62
N ASP A 116 28.79 -4.48 -2.29
CA ASP A 116 28.81 -5.02 -0.92
C ASP A 116 27.43 -5.11 -0.24
N THR A 117 26.38 -5.30 -1.06
CA THR A 117 25.00 -5.43 -0.59
C THR A 117 24.59 -6.89 -0.43
N GLU A 118 24.01 -7.21 0.72
CA GLU A 118 23.38 -8.50 1.01
C GLU A 118 21.88 -8.33 1.28
N GLU A 119 21.09 -9.32 0.89
CA GLU A 119 19.69 -9.47 1.28
C GLU A 119 19.57 -10.45 2.45
N LYS A 120 18.76 -10.11 3.45
CA LYS A 120 18.37 -11.00 4.55
C LYS A 120 16.88 -10.87 4.83
N ILE A 121 16.27 -11.92 5.35
CA ILE A 121 14.93 -11.84 5.92
C ILE A 121 15.04 -11.36 7.37
N ALA A 122 14.32 -10.29 7.70
CA ALA A 122 14.17 -9.81 9.07
C ALA A 122 12.71 -9.42 9.31
N TRP A 123 12.14 -9.86 10.43
CA TRP A 123 10.73 -9.63 10.77
C TRP A 123 9.73 -10.08 9.69
N GLY A 124 10.08 -11.14 8.95
CA GLY A 124 9.27 -11.65 7.84
C GLY A 124 9.40 -10.86 6.53
N GLU A 125 10.18 -9.79 6.50
CA GLU A 125 10.35 -8.93 5.33
C GLU A 125 11.76 -9.02 4.74
N SER A 126 11.86 -8.76 3.44
CA SER A 126 13.17 -8.66 2.77
C SER A 126 13.87 -7.36 3.16
N THR A 127 15.12 -7.47 3.56
CA THR A 127 15.93 -6.34 4.04
C THR A 127 17.30 -6.34 3.40
N TRP A 128 17.82 -5.15 3.05
CA TRP A 128 19.11 -5.00 2.40
C TRP A 128 20.11 -4.26 3.27
N ARG A 129 21.32 -4.81 3.33
CA ARG A 129 22.42 -4.30 4.14
C ARG A 129 23.64 -4.08 3.29
N VAL A 130 24.36 -3.01 3.60
CA VAL A 130 25.67 -2.71 3.04
C VAL A 130 26.71 -2.88 4.15
N HIS A 131 27.65 -3.80 3.98
CA HIS A 131 28.60 -4.22 5.03
C HIS A 131 27.93 -4.50 6.39
N GLY A 132 26.81 -5.22 6.36
CA GLY A 132 26.02 -5.58 7.55
C GLY A 132 25.20 -4.44 8.16
N LYS A 133 25.20 -3.23 7.57
CA LYS A 133 24.37 -2.09 8.00
C LYS A 133 23.12 -1.97 7.15
N LEU A 134 21.96 -2.01 7.80
CA LEU A 134 20.66 -1.95 7.13
C LEU A 134 20.46 -0.59 6.47
N PHE A 135 20.12 -0.58 5.19
CA PHE A 135 19.81 0.66 4.45
C PHE A 135 18.44 0.65 3.77
N ALA A 136 17.85 -0.52 3.52
CA ALA A 136 16.51 -0.65 2.96
C ALA A 136 15.76 -1.86 3.50
N MET A 137 14.43 -1.80 3.52
CA MET A 137 13.51 -2.84 3.96
C MET A 137 12.24 -2.80 3.12
N PHE A 138 11.81 -3.95 2.61
CA PHE A 138 10.51 -4.07 1.97
C PHE A 138 9.40 -4.09 3.01
N SER A 139 8.24 -3.54 2.67
CA SER A 139 7.09 -3.49 3.55
C SER A 139 5.86 -3.81 2.70
N ASN A 140 5.28 -5.00 2.89
CA ASN A 140 4.06 -5.37 2.20
C ASN A 140 2.87 -5.36 3.17
N ASN A 141 2.10 -4.28 3.15
CA ASN A 141 0.99 -4.04 4.04
C ASN A 141 1.40 -4.21 5.51
N HIS A 142 2.58 -3.69 5.85
CA HIS A 142 3.18 -3.84 7.17
C HIS A 142 2.30 -3.11 8.19
N HIS A 143 1.88 -3.82 9.24
CA HIS A 143 0.86 -3.36 10.20
C HIS A 143 -0.54 -3.05 9.63
N GLY A 144 -0.87 -3.57 8.44
CA GLY A 144 -2.19 -3.33 7.84
C GLY A 144 -2.37 -1.92 7.27
N ASP A 145 -1.28 -1.23 6.95
CA ASP A 145 -1.27 0.15 6.48
C ASP A 145 -1.69 0.33 5.00
N GLY A 146 -1.94 -0.77 4.29
CA GLY A 146 -2.41 -0.82 2.92
C GLY A 146 -1.33 -0.54 1.86
N ARG A 147 -0.05 -0.45 2.22
CA ARG A 147 1.04 -0.08 1.28
C ARG A 147 1.89 -1.29 0.89
N ILE A 148 2.12 -1.51 -0.41
CA ILE A 148 3.43 -2.06 -0.81
C ILE A 148 4.39 -0.88 -0.81
N ALA A 149 5.46 -0.99 -0.04
CA ALA A 149 6.44 0.06 0.11
C ALA A 149 7.86 -0.51 0.22
N VAL A 150 8.83 0.37 0.05
CA VAL A 150 10.19 0.14 0.55
C VAL A 150 10.53 1.29 1.49
N TRP A 151 11.07 0.96 2.65
CA TRP A 151 11.60 1.94 3.60
C TRP A 151 13.11 1.96 3.44
N CYS A 152 13.71 3.13 3.37
CA CYS A 152 15.16 3.24 3.29
C CYS A 152 15.68 4.40 4.13
N ASN A 153 16.96 4.33 4.45
CA ASN A 153 17.68 5.48 5.00
C ASN A 153 17.59 6.66 3.99
N ALA A 154 17.67 7.88 4.47
CA ALA A 154 17.68 9.06 3.63
C ALA A 154 18.82 10.01 4.06
N PRO A 155 19.31 10.88 3.14
CA PRO A 155 20.13 12.02 3.52
C PRO A 155 19.43 12.91 4.55
N LEU A 156 20.21 13.65 5.34
CA LEU A 156 19.66 14.58 6.33
C LEU A 156 18.76 15.63 5.64
N GLY A 157 17.57 15.87 6.17
CA GLY A 157 16.58 16.81 5.61
C GLY A 157 15.70 16.22 4.50
N ALA A 158 16.20 15.23 3.74
CA ALA A 158 15.49 14.68 2.60
C ALA A 158 14.14 14.01 2.97
N GLN A 159 14.04 13.44 4.18
CA GLN A 159 12.79 12.85 4.66
C GLN A 159 11.68 13.90 4.72
N GLN A 160 11.94 15.05 5.36
CA GLN A 160 10.97 16.11 5.53
C GLN A 160 10.60 16.74 4.18
N ASP A 161 11.61 17.03 3.35
CA ASP A 161 11.42 17.68 2.05
C ASP A 161 10.57 16.82 1.10
N LEU A 162 10.88 15.53 1.00
CA LEU A 162 10.16 14.62 0.10
C LEU A 162 8.72 14.36 0.58
N VAL A 163 8.52 14.18 1.89
CA VAL A 163 7.16 13.98 2.45
C VAL A 163 6.31 15.23 2.29
N ALA A 164 6.89 16.43 2.43
CA ALA A 164 6.17 17.68 2.22
C ALA A 164 5.86 17.93 0.74
N ALA A 165 6.78 17.59 -0.16
CA ALA A 165 6.62 17.82 -1.60
C ALA A 165 5.66 16.83 -2.27
N ASP A 166 5.66 15.56 -1.86
CA ASP A 166 4.87 14.50 -2.50
C ASP A 166 4.41 13.44 -1.46
N PRO A 167 3.39 13.78 -0.65
CA PRO A 167 2.84 12.89 0.38
C PRO A 167 2.06 11.69 -0.19
N GLU A 168 1.79 11.64 -1.49
CA GLU A 168 1.20 10.47 -2.15
C GLU A 168 2.22 9.32 -2.24
N HIS A 169 3.47 9.66 -2.57
CA HIS A 169 4.55 8.71 -2.76
C HIS A 169 5.45 8.55 -1.53
N PHE A 170 5.52 9.54 -0.65
CA PHE A 170 6.45 9.54 0.47
C PHE A 170 5.75 9.68 1.81
N PHE A 171 6.25 8.95 2.82
CA PHE A 171 5.75 9.03 4.18
C PHE A 171 6.85 8.79 5.20
N VAL A 172 6.59 9.17 6.45
CA VAL A 172 7.46 8.85 7.59
C VAL A 172 7.09 7.45 8.12
N PRO A 173 7.95 6.44 7.98
CA PRO A 173 7.67 5.09 8.45
C PRO A 173 7.71 5.03 9.98
N PRO A 174 6.90 4.16 10.61
CA PRO A 174 6.92 4.01 12.06
C PRO A 174 8.28 3.48 12.52
N TYR A 175 8.66 3.84 13.76
CA TYR A 175 9.89 3.43 14.46
C TYR A 175 11.20 3.92 13.87
N VAL A 176 11.46 3.69 12.57
CA VAL A 176 12.71 4.09 11.91
C VAL A 176 12.65 5.50 11.36
N GLY A 177 11.45 6.07 11.22
CA GLY A 177 11.26 7.45 10.77
C GLY A 177 11.95 8.49 11.65
N VAL A 178 11.98 8.29 12.97
CA VAL A 178 12.71 9.18 13.90
C VAL A 178 14.23 9.13 13.67
N GLY A 179 14.73 8.05 13.06
CA GLY A 179 16.12 7.89 12.63
C GLY A 179 16.42 8.47 11.24
N GLY A 180 15.46 9.18 10.63
CA GLY A 180 15.59 9.80 9.31
C GLY A 180 15.33 8.85 8.14
N TRP A 181 14.63 7.73 8.36
CA TRP A 181 14.24 6.83 7.28
C TRP A 181 12.99 7.32 6.56
N ILE A 182 12.90 7.11 5.26
CA ILE A 182 11.72 7.46 4.45
C ILE A 182 11.02 6.19 3.95
N GLY A 183 9.69 6.23 3.91
CA GLY A 183 8.86 5.22 3.30
C GLY A 183 8.46 5.66 1.90
N ILE A 184 8.65 4.78 0.91
CA ILE A 184 8.29 5.00 -0.49
C ILE A 184 7.09 4.12 -0.81
N ASN A 185 5.93 4.72 -1.04
CA ASN A 185 4.70 4.05 -1.44
C ASN A 185 4.80 3.59 -2.90
N LEU A 186 4.75 2.28 -3.13
CA LEU A 186 4.85 1.64 -4.45
C LEU A 186 3.49 1.11 -4.94
N ASN A 187 2.40 1.50 -4.27
CA ASN A 187 1.06 1.31 -4.82
C ASN A 187 0.82 2.20 -6.05
N THR A 188 1.49 3.35 -6.14
CA THR A 188 1.37 4.27 -7.26
C THR A 188 2.65 4.25 -8.10
N PRO A 189 2.57 4.44 -9.43
CA PRO A 189 3.75 4.48 -10.27
C PRO A 189 4.62 5.70 -9.96
N LEU A 190 5.90 5.48 -9.73
CA LEU A 190 6.90 6.55 -9.65
C LEU A 190 7.40 6.94 -11.06
N PRO A 191 7.93 8.17 -11.22
CA PRO A 191 8.69 8.52 -12.41
C PRO A 191 9.81 7.51 -12.68
N LYS A 192 10.10 7.29 -13.97
CA LYS A 192 11.13 6.33 -14.40
C LYS A 192 12.46 6.65 -13.73
N GLY A 193 13.05 5.66 -13.05
CA GLY A 193 14.35 5.79 -12.38
C GLY A 193 14.31 6.39 -10.97
N ALA A 194 13.19 7.01 -10.53
CA ALA A 194 13.11 7.65 -9.22
C ALA A 194 13.34 6.67 -8.07
N LEU A 195 12.73 5.48 -8.13
CA LEU A 195 12.95 4.43 -7.12
C LEU A 195 14.43 4.06 -6.97
N ALA A 196 15.14 3.89 -8.09
CA ALA A 196 16.56 3.54 -8.06
C ALA A 196 17.40 4.67 -7.45
N ALA A 197 17.17 5.91 -7.89
CA ALA A 197 17.89 7.06 -7.37
C ALA A 197 17.72 7.24 -5.85
N ILE A 198 16.51 7.05 -5.33
CA ILE A 198 16.24 7.21 -3.88
C ILE A 198 16.89 6.06 -3.09
N LEU A 199 16.80 4.81 -3.58
CA LEU A 199 17.46 3.68 -2.92
C LEU A 199 18.99 3.84 -2.93
N GLU A 200 19.58 4.35 -4.01
CA GLU A 200 21.00 4.68 -4.09
C GLU A 200 21.39 5.76 -3.07
N GLN A 201 20.57 6.78 -2.87
CA GLN A 201 20.80 7.79 -1.84
C GLN A 201 20.75 7.18 -0.44
N GLY A 202 19.80 6.27 -0.16
CA GLY A 202 19.74 5.58 1.12
C GLY A 202 20.94 4.67 1.39
N TYR A 203 21.44 3.99 0.36
CA TYR A 203 22.69 3.24 0.39
C TYR A 203 23.88 4.15 0.75
N ARG A 204 24.06 5.25 0.00
CA ARG A 204 25.17 6.21 0.22
C ARG A 204 25.12 6.83 1.62
N ALA A 205 23.94 7.26 2.07
CA ALA A 205 23.75 7.82 3.40
C ALA A 205 24.14 6.82 4.51
N THR A 206 23.92 5.52 4.28
CA THR A 206 24.31 4.45 5.21
C THR A 206 25.83 4.25 5.22
N GLU A 207 26.45 4.21 4.05
CA GLU A 207 27.91 4.13 3.90
C GLU A 207 28.63 5.30 4.56
N GLU A 208 28.13 6.53 4.37
CA GLU A 208 28.66 7.76 4.97
C GLU A 208 28.57 7.72 6.50
N LYS A 209 27.40 7.38 7.05
CA LYS A 209 27.20 7.24 8.51
C LYS A 209 28.14 6.20 9.10
N ARG A 210 28.35 5.08 8.40
CA ARG A 210 29.28 4.02 8.82
C ARG A 210 30.73 4.53 8.79
N ALA A 211 31.15 5.19 7.70
CA ALA A 211 32.50 5.72 7.56
C ALA A 211 32.82 6.78 8.64
N ALA A 212 31.89 7.69 8.90
CA ALA A 212 32.02 8.69 9.97
C ALA A 212 32.17 8.04 11.35
N THR A 213 31.36 7.02 11.64
CA THR A 213 31.45 6.26 12.91
C THR A 213 32.81 5.57 13.07
N LYS A 214 33.34 4.97 11.99
CA LYS A 214 34.66 4.33 11.98
C LYS A 214 35.77 5.35 12.25
N ARG A 215 35.75 6.51 11.58
CA ARG A 215 36.72 7.60 11.79
C ARG A 215 36.73 8.09 13.23
N ARG A 216 35.56 8.31 13.83
CA ARG A 216 35.46 8.75 15.24
C ARG A 216 36.10 7.76 16.20
N ARG A 217 35.86 6.45 16.01
CA ARG A 217 36.44 5.39 16.87
C ARG A 217 37.97 5.31 16.79
N VAL A 218 38.55 5.57 15.61
CA VAL A 218 40.02 5.60 15.43
C VAL A 218 40.61 6.82 16.11
N ALA A 219 39.96 7.99 16.01
CA ALA A 219 40.46 9.23 16.62
C ALA A 219 40.35 9.30 18.16
N THR A 220 39.63 8.36 18.79
CA THR A 220 39.49 8.28 20.27
C THR A 220 40.37 7.18 20.88
N ARG A 221 41.24 6.55 20.10
CA ARG A 221 42.25 5.57 20.53
C ARG A 221 43.64 6.16 20.38
#